data_AF-A0A8K0UY74-F1
#
_entry.id   AF-A0A8K0UY74-F1
#
_cell.length_a   1.000
_cell.length_b   1.000
_cell.length_c   1.000
_cell.angle_alpha   90.00
_cell.angle_beta   90.00
_cell.angle_gamma   90.00
#
_symmetry.space_group_name_H-M   'P 1'
#
loop_
_entity.id
_entity.type
_entity.pdbx_description
1 polymer ?
#
loop_
_entity_poly.entity_id
_entity_poly.type
_entity_poly.pdbx_seq_one_letter_code
_entity_poly.pdbx_strand_id
1 'polypeptide(L)'
;MDPRRSLPDVFPVELWGMIKAHLSPTDLITQIHFFDFAESISDAIYRDGHPQMAAFWEALCLRNGLGFLADEDASGGEDVPEVNWEKVARECARHAHNCEYPGCGKTRLEENFAAMTPFSHDYSSWDEIGRSNILLRSTNGRCRDDGFSINPLLEHIAFKETTDDYESPREAEEETLLRYSRFEEQSLKTSLLCKHPIARRSFATFPPTLGMRLIGDFFPGAMGLSICSQRGLTVDSYAKGIHEKLDVEFKLQRFGNCEISQSHQRVSQIVSSAALCGGGCPSHGIVFDPSRLFATIPHMQHHPGRVWSW
;
A
#
# COMPACT_ATOMS: atom_id res chain seq x y z
N MET A 1 23.20 19.32 42.41
CA MET A 1 23.37 18.03 41.72
C MET A 1 23.53 18.35 40.26
N ASP A 2 24.65 18.02 39.64
CA ASP A 2 24.80 18.19 38.20
C ASP A 2 23.83 17.25 37.46
N PRO A 3 23.11 17.73 36.44
CA PRO A 3 22.35 16.84 35.57
C PRO A 3 23.31 15.85 34.93
N ARG A 4 22.96 14.56 34.94
CA ARG A 4 23.76 13.52 34.28
C ARG A 4 23.90 13.91 32.81
N ARG A 5 25.14 14.08 32.34
CA ARG A 5 25.42 14.29 30.91
C ARG A 5 24.81 13.14 30.12
N SER A 6 24.16 13.46 29.01
CA SER A 6 23.59 12.43 28.15
C SER A 6 24.74 11.62 27.52
N LEU A 7 24.52 10.34 27.23
CA LEU A 7 25.57 9.48 26.64
C LEU A 7 26.13 10.05 25.32
N PRO A 8 25.31 10.63 24.41
CA PRO A 8 25.79 11.33 23.23
C PRO A 8 26.87 12.39 23.51
N ASP A 9 26.76 13.11 24.62
CA ASP A 9 27.66 14.22 24.97
C ASP A 9 29.03 13.74 25.53
N VAL A 10 29.19 12.44 25.78
CA VAL A 10 30.42 11.87 26.35
C VAL A 10 31.40 11.44 25.27
N PHE A 11 30.90 11.03 24.10
CA PHE A 11 31.73 10.49 23.02
C PHE A 11 31.99 11.53 21.92
N PRO A 12 33.19 11.54 21.32
CA PRO A 12 33.49 12.38 20.15
C PRO A 12 32.53 12.09 18.98
N VAL A 13 32.20 13.13 18.21
CA VAL A 13 31.29 13.04 17.05
C VAL A 13 31.77 12.04 16.01
N GLU A 14 33.09 11.85 15.88
CA GLU A 14 33.72 10.92 14.96
C GLU A 14 33.33 9.46 15.28
N LEU A 15 33.23 9.10 16.56
CA LEU A 15 32.78 7.76 16.97
C LEU A 15 31.31 7.54 16.58
N TRP A 16 30.47 8.55 16.74
CA TRP A 16 29.09 8.48 16.32
C TRP A 16 28.94 8.38 14.80
N GLY A 17 29.76 9.11 14.05
CA GLY A 17 29.87 8.97 12.60
C GLY A 17 30.28 7.54 12.19
N MET A 18 31.25 6.94 12.89
CA MET A 18 31.63 5.55 12.68
C MET A 18 30.50 4.57 12.97
N ILE A 19 29.74 4.75 14.06
CA ILE A 19 28.57 3.91 14.38
C ILE A 19 27.53 4.05 13.28
N LYS A 20 27.19 5.29 12.89
CA LYS A 20 26.23 5.57 11.82
C LYS A 20 26.64 4.93 10.50
N ALA A 21 27.94 4.91 10.17
CA ALA A 21 28.45 4.29 8.95
C ALA A 21 28.28 2.76 8.92
N HIS A 22 28.09 2.11 10.07
CA HIS A 22 27.78 0.68 10.17
C HIS A 22 26.27 0.39 10.16
N LEU A 23 25.42 1.40 10.28
CA LEU A 23 23.98 1.22 10.17
C LEU A 23 23.61 1.05 8.70
N SER A 24 22.66 0.15 8.42
CA SER A 24 22.12 0.02 7.07
C SER A 24 21.52 1.36 6.62
N PRO A 25 21.90 1.91 5.46
CA PRO A 25 21.32 3.15 4.94
C PRO A 25 19.87 2.98 4.47
N THR A 26 19.32 1.76 4.56
CA THR A 26 17.95 1.43 4.16
C THR A 26 17.08 1.01 5.32
N ASP A 27 17.64 0.78 6.52
CA ASP A 27 16.86 0.43 7.70
C ASP A 27 16.27 1.69 8.34
N LEU A 28 15.05 2.03 7.93
CA LEU A 28 14.36 3.24 8.37
C LEU A 28 14.20 3.32 9.89
N ILE A 29 13.88 2.20 10.54
CA ILE A 29 13.65 2.15 11.98
C ILE A 29 14.96 2.42 12.74
N THR A 30 16.02 1.71 12.37
CA THR A 30 17.32 1.87 13.04
C THR A 30 17.90 3.26 12.82
N GLN A 31 17.75 3.84 11.62
CA GLN A 31 18.18 5.21 11.33
C GLN A 31 17.45 6.23 12.20
N ILE A 32 16.13 6.09 12.36
CA ILE A 32 15.33 7.00 13.21
C ILE A 32 15.70 6.83 14.69
N HIS A 33 15.81 5.60 15.18
CA HIS A 33 16.21 5.40 16.58
C HIS A 33 17.61 5.94 16.87
N PHE A 34 18.55 5.81 15.94
CA PHE A 34 19.88 6.39 16.08
C PHE A 34 19.82 7.93 16.06
N PHE A 35 19.04 8.52 15.16
CA PHE A 35 18.83 9.96 15.08
C PHE A 35 18.24 10.52 16.38
N ASP A 36 17.18 9.89 16.89
CA ASP A 36 16.50 10.27 18.14
C ASP A 36 17.41 10.12 19.36
N PHE A 37 18.19 9.04 19.38
CA PHE A 37 19.15 8.79 20.46
C PHE A 37 20.29 9.82 20.47
N ALA A 38 20.75 10.25 19.30
CA ALA A 38 21.87 11.16 19.12
C ALA A 38 21.43 12.59 18.75
N GLU A 39 20.25 13.03 19.20
CA GLU A 39 19.62 14.30 18.78
C GLU A 39 20.53 15.52 18.96
N SER A 40 21.34 15.57 20.05
CA SER A 40 22.24 16.70 20.32
C SER A 40 23.39 16.86 19.30
N ILE A 41 23.68 15.81 18.53
CA ILE A 41 24.80 15.74 17.59
C ILE A 41 24.37 15.26 16.20
N SER A 42 23.07 15.05 15.99
CA SER A 42 22.52 14.46 14.77
C SER A 42 22.76 15.36 13.57
N ASP A 43 22.68 16.68 13.76
CA ASP A 43 23.07 17.68 12.76
C ASP A 43 24.50 17.45 12.25
N ALA A 44 25.47 17.23 13.14
CA ALA A 44 26.86 16.99 12.72
C ALA A 44 27.01 15.65 11.98
N ILE A 45 26.32 14.59 12.44
CA ILE A 45 26.44 13.25 11.84
C ILE A 45 25.76 13.15 10.47
N TYR A 46 24.62 13.82 10.31
CA TYR A 46 23.79 13.71 9.10
C TYR A 46 24.05 14.83 8.09
N ARG A 47 24.53 16.02 8.51
CA ARG A 47 24.79 17.17 7.61
C ARG A 47 26.19 17.14 6.97
N ASP A 48 27.20 16.60 7.64
CA ASP A 48 28.59 16.63 7.14
C ASP A 48 28.84 15.74 5.90
N GLY A 49 27.88 14.89 5.51
CA GLY A 49 27.96 14.02 4.33
C GLY A 49 26.89 14.23 3.25
N HIS A 50 25.85 15.03 3.52
CA HIS A 50 24.78 15.32 2.57
C HIS A 50 24.37 16.79 2.70
N PRO A 51 24.51 17.61 1.64
CA PRO A 51 24.18 19.03 1.70
C PRO A 51 22.69 19.32 1.98
N GLN A 52 21.81 18.31 2.06
CA GLN A 52 20.40 18.47 2.40
C GLN A 52 19.90 17.26 3.22
N MET A 53 19.70 17.43 4.54
CA MET A 53 19.08 16.41 5.40
C MET A 53 17.71 15.96 4.86
N ALA A 54 16.96 16.87 4.24
CA ALA A 54 15.69 16.55 3.58
C ALA A 54 15.85 15.43 2.53
N ALA A 55 16.85 15.52 1.66
CA ALA A 55 17.13 14.52 0.63
C ALA A 55 17.53 13.15 1.22
N PHE A 56 18.24 13.14 2.36
CA PHE A 56 18.54 11.89 3.06
C PHE A 56 17.27 11.18 3.53
N TRP A 57 16.36 11.91 4.21
CA TRP A 57 15.11 11.35 4.70
C TRP A 57 14.17 10.91 3.59
N GLU A 58 14.12 11.69 2.51
CA GLU A 58 13.40 11.35 1.30
C GLU A 58 13.90 10.04 0.69
N ALA A 59 15.21 9.94 0.43
CA ALA A 59 15.81 8.73 -0.11
C ALA A 59 15.60 7.51 0.80
N LEU A 60 15.65 7.71 2.12
CA LEU A 60 15.39 6.65 3.09
C LEU A 60 13.93 6.16 3.02
N CYS A 61 12.96 7.08 2.97
CA CYS A 61 11.53 6.74 2.84
C CYS A 61 11.25 6.02 1.52
N LEU A 62 11.80 6.54 0.42
CA LEU A 62 11.67 5.99 -0.92
C LEU A 62 12.16 4.55 -1.02
N ARG A 63 13.36 4.28 -0.50
CA ARG A 63 13.94 2.93 -0.49
C ARG A 63 13.10 1.95 0.34
N ASN A 64 12.35 2.43 1.31
CA ASN A 64 11.38 1.65 2.09
C ASN A 64 9.99 1.59 1.44
N GLY A 65 9.89 2.00 0.17
CA GLY A 65 8.67 1.96 -0.62
C GLY A 65 7.57 2.91 -0.12
N LEU A 66 7.95 4.01 0.53
CA LEU A 66 7.03 5.03 1.03
C LEU A 66 7.03 6.25 0.09
N GLY A 67 5.85 6.64 -0.38
CA GLY A 67 5.65 7.74 -1.32
C GLY A 67 4.83 8.90 -0.76
N PHE A 68 4.43 9.79 -1.68
CA PHE A 68 3.60 10.95 -1.41
C PHE A 68 2.13 10.59 -1.24
N LEU A 69 1.46 11.36 -0.40
CA LEU A 69 0.00 11.34 -0.33
C LEU A 69 -0.59 12.26 -1.41
N ALA A 70 -1.84 12.04 -1.78
CA ALA A 70 -2.48 12.78 -2.88
C ALA A 70 -2.51 14.30 -2.64
N ASP A 71 -2.66 14.72 -1.38
CA ASP A 71 -2.63 16.12 -0.93
C ASP A 71 -1.22 16.74 -0.94
N GLU A 72 -0.18 15.90 -0.91
CA GLU A 72 1.23 16.31 -0.99
C GLU A 72 1.75 16.32 -2.44
N ASP A 73 1.07 15.63 -3.35
CA ASP A 73 1.41 15.48 -4.77
C ASP A 73 0.71 16.51 -5.67
N ALA A 74 0.01 17.50 -5.11
CA ALA A 74 -0.72 18.52 -5.85
C ALA A 74 0.21 19.55 -6.54
N SER A 75 1.25 19.11 -7.23
CA SER A 75 2.22 19.93 -7.94
C SER A 75 1.55 20.69 -9.09
N GLY A 76 1.27 21.96 -8.80
CA GLY A 76 0.77 22.94 -9.78
C GLY A 76 0.43 24.30 -9.18
N GLY A 77 0.18 24.39 -7.87
CA GLY A 77 0.03 25.66 -7.17
C GLY A 77 1.35 26.16 -6.59
N GLU A 78 1.55 27.48 -6.52
CA GLU A 78 2.67 28.11 -5.79
C GLU A 78 2.63 27.80 -4.27
N ASP A 79 1.54 27.19 -3.78
CA ASP A 79 1.25 26.97 -2.36
C ASP A 79 1.36 25.51 -1.88
N VAL A 80 1.96 24.59 -2.64
CA VAL A 80 2.10 23.20 -2.17
C VAL A 80 3.14 23.15 -1.04
N PRO A 81 2.76 22.73 0.18
CA PRO A 81 3.70 22.64 1.28
C PRO A 81 4.77 21.59 0.97
N GLU A 82 6.03 21.95 1.20
CA GLU A 82 7.15 21.03 1.12
C GLU A 82 6.94 19.87 2.12
N VAL A 83 7.07 18.63 1.64
CA VAL A 83 6.90 17.45 2.50
C VAL A 83 8.08 17.34 3.44
N ASN A 84 7.78 17.36 4.74
CA ASN A 84 8.78 17.09 5.76
C ASN A 84 9.02 15.58 5.87
N TRP A 85 9.96 15.07 5.08
CA TRP A 85 10.31 13.66 5.04
C TRP A 85 10.84 13.11 6.36
N GLU A 86 11.50 13.93 7.19
CA GLU A 86 11.91 13.52 8.54
C GLU A 86 10.68 13.16 9.38
N LYS A 87 9.65 14.01 9.35
CA LYS A 87 8.39 13.77 10.06
C LYS A 87 7.73 12.49 9.57
N VAL A 88 7.69 12.25 8.25
CA VAL A 88 7.17 11.02 7.65
C VAL A 88 7.93 9.80 8.15
N ALA A 89 9.27 9.84 8.11
CA ALA A 89 10.11 8.74 8.56
C ALA A 89 9.89 8.42 10.05
N ARG A 90 9.83 9.45 10.91
CA ARG A 90 9.53 9.29 12.35
C ARG A 90 8.15 8.71 12.61
N GLU A 91 7.13 9.17 11.88
CA GLU A 91 5.77 8.67 12.01
C GLU A 91 5.70 7.18 11.64
N CYS A 92 6.29 6.80 10.51
CA CYS A 92 6.36 5.41 10.06
C CYS A 92 7.16 4.53 11.02
N ALA A 93 8.35 4.97 11.48
CA ALA A 93 9.17 4.21 12.42
C ALA A 93 8.44 3.96 13.75
N ARG A 94 7.77 4.98 14.29
CA ARG A 94 6.97 4.85 15.52
C ARG A 94 5.79 3.91 15.32
N HIS A 95 5.13 3.98 14.16
CA HIS A 95 4.01 3.11 13.84
C HIS A 95 4.45 1.65 13.62
N ALA A 96 5.65 1.43 13.09
CA ALA A 96 6.17 0.11 12.72
C ALA A 96 6.15 -0.91 13.88
N HIS A 97 6.41 -0.45 15.11
CA HIS A 97 6.44 -1.30 16.30
C HIS A 97 5.07 -1.50 16.96
N ASN A 98 4.12 -0.59 16.72
CA ASN A 98 2.84 -0.57 17.41
C ASN A 98 1.71 -1.16 16.57
N CYS A 99 1.93 -1.33 15.26
CA CYS A 99 0.91 -1.82 14.36
C CYS A 99 0.91 -3.35 14.29
N GLU A 100 -0.19 -3.96 14.74
CA GLU A 100 -0.42 -5.42 14.68
C GLU A 100 -1.11 -5.86 13.38
N TYR A 101 -1.32 -4.92 12.44
CA TYR A 101 -2.07 -5.20 11.23
C TYR A 101 -1.19 -5.96 10.21
N PRO A 102 -1.60 -7.12 9.65
CA PRO A 102 -0.76 -7.99 8.81
C PRO A 102 -0.20 -7.34 7.54
N GLY A 103 -0.89 -6.31 7.04
CA GLY A 103 -0.45 -5.51 5.89
C GLY A 103 0.39 -4.28 6.25
N CYS A 104 0.64 -3.98 7.51
CA CYS A 104 1.28 -2.75 7.95
C CYS A 104 2.41 -3.06 8.97
N GLY A 105 3.01 -2.04 9.55
CA GLY A 105 4.04 -2.20 10.57
C GLY A 105 5.42 -2.54 10.00
N LYS A 106 6.28 -3.11 10.87
CA LYS A 106 7.67 -3.45 10.53
C LYS A 106 7.78 -4.40 9.34
N THR A 107 7.00 -5.48 9.33
CA THR A 107 7.05 -6.49 8.27
C THR A 107 6.72 -5.89 6.90
N ARG A 108 5.74 -4.97 6.82
CA ARG A 108 5.44 -4.27 5.57
C ARG A 108 6.60 -3.40 5.09
N LEU A 109 7.32 -2.71 5.98
CA LEU A 109 8.51 -1.94 5.59
C LEU A 109 9.60 -2.84 5.01
N GLU A 110 9.84 -4.00 5.63
CA GLU A 110 10.81 -5.00 5.14
C GLU A 110 10.40 -5.55 3.76
N GLU A 111 9.12 -5.86 3.56
CA GLU A 111 8.57 -6.32 2.29
C GLU A 111 8.67 -5.24 1.20
N ASN A 112 8.31 -4.00 1.51
CA ASN A 112 8.44 -2.86 0.59
C ASN A 112 9.90 -2.65 0.20
N PHE A 113 10.83 -2.69 1.16
CA PHE A 113 12.26 -2.58 0.90
C PHE A 113 12.76 -3.71 0.00
N ALA A 114 12.36 -4.96 0.26
CA ALA A 114 12.71 -6.10 -0.58
C ALA A 114 12.19 -5.93 -2.01
N ALA A 115 10.96 -5.42 -2.18
CA ALA A 115 10.37 -5.14 -3.49
C ALA A 115 11.06 -3.97 -4.21
N MET A 116 11.57 -2.98 -3.48
CA MET A 116 12.33 -1.84 -4.02
C MET A 116 13.80 -2.17 -4.32
N THR A 117 14.36 -3.21 -3.69
CA THR A 117 15.79 -3.55 -3.78
C THR A 117 16.30 -3.68 -5.23
N PRO A 118 15.59 -4.37 -6.16
CA PRO A 118 16.02 -4.49 -7.55
C PRO A 118 16.16 -3.14 -8.28
N PHE A 119 15.53 -2.09 -7.77
CA PHE A 119 15.48 -0.76 -8.36
C PHE A 119 16.27 0.27 -7.54
N SER A 120 16.80 -0.11 -6.38
CA SER A 120 17.39 0.80 -5.40
C SER A 120 18.68 1.50 -5.87
N HIS A 121 19.36 0.95 -6.88
CA HIS A 121 20.53 1.56 -7.51
C HIS A 121 20.19 2.77 -8.40
N ASP A 122 18.94 2.85 -8.85
CA ASP A 122 18.47 3.89 -9.78
C ASP A 122 17.72 5.03 -9.06
N TYR A 123 17.56 4.97 -7.73
CA TYR A 123 16.78 5.96 -6.96
C TYR A 123 17.64 6.66 -5.91
N SER A 124 18.29 7.74 -6.34
CA SER A 124 18.89 8.74 -5.47
C SER A 124 17.97 9.95 -5.23
N SER A 125 17.02 10.21 -6.14
CA SER A 125 15.95 11.20 -6.00
C SER A 125 14.67 10.78 -6.75
N TRP A 126 13.56 11.48 -6.52
CA TRP A 126 12.31 11.25 -7.26
C TRP A 126 12.39 11.50 -8.75
N ASP A 127 13.31 12.37 -9.19
CA ASP A 127 13.50 12.67 -10.62
C ASP A 127 13.88 11.42 -11.43
N GLU A 128 14.37 10.38 -10.74
CA GLU A 128 14.82 9.11 -11.30
C GLU A 128 13.74 8.02 -11.23
N ILE A 129 12.65 8.23 -10.47
CA ILE A 129 11.54 7.28 -10.36
C ILE A 129 10.71 7.29 -11.65
N GLY A 130 10.91 6.21 -12.43
CA GLY A 130 10.03 5.61 -13.43
C GLY A 130 8.98 6.52 -14.09
N ARG A 131 9.29 7.00 -15.30
CA ARG A 131 8.33 7.60 -16.27
C ARG A 131 7.32 6.59 -16.85
N SER A 132 7.16 5.43 -16.23
CA SER A 132 6.36 4.32 -16.74
C SER A 132 4.92 4.39 -16.22
N ASN A 133 3.97 4.20 -17.14
CA ASN A 133 2.56 4.00 -16.84
C ASN A 133 2.25 2.50 -16.94
N ILE A 134 1.47 1.97 -16.00
CA ILE A 134 1.02 0.57 -16.01
C ILE A 134 -0.44 0.49 -16.44
N LEU A 135 -0.73 -0.50 -17.28
CA LEU A 135 -2.09 -0.92 -17.57
C LEU A 135 -2.43 -2.16 -16.73
N LEU A 136 -3.28 -2.01 -15.71
CA LEU A 136 -3.80 -3.14 -14.96
C LEU A 136 -5.09 -3.65 -15.58
N ARG A 137 -4.98 -4.79 -16.27
CA ARG A 137 -6.15 -5.49 -16.79
C ARG A 137 -6.57 -6.57 -15.81
N SER A 138 -7.82 -6.53 -15.35
CA SER A 138 -8.43 -7.62 -14.58
C SER A 138 -8.68 -8.81 -15.51
N THR A 139 -7.66 -9.60 -15.81
CA THR A 139 -7.79 -10.86 -16.54
C THR A 139 -7.86 -12.00 -15.53
N ASN A 140 -9.03 -12.63 -15.36
CA ASN A 140 -9.34 -13.87 -14.63
C ASN A 140 -8.14 -14.60 -13.94
N GLY A 141 -7.50 -13.96 -12.96
CA GLY A 141 -6.43 -14.53 -12.13
C GLY A 141 -5.01 -14.55 -12.69
N ARG A 142 -4.65 -13.76 -13.72
CA ARG A 142 -3.24 -13.62 -14.15
C ARG A 142 -2.93 -12.19 -14.57
N CYS A 143 -2.37 -11.38 -13.68
CA CYS A 143 -1.57 -10.23 -14.12
C CYS A 143 -0.33 -10.79 -14.82
N ARG A 144 -0.10 -10.40 -16.07
CA ARG A 144 1.14 -10.78 -16.77
C ARG A 144 2.31 -10.08 -16.09
N ASP A 145 3.35 -10.86 -15.89
CA ASP A 145 4.60 -10.55 -15.20
C ASP A 145 5.45 -9.59 -16.06
N ASP A 146 4.95 -8.37 -16.30
CA ASP A 146 5.63 -7.34 -17.09
C ASP A 146 6.75 -6.64 -16.27
N GLY A 147 7.28 -7.30 -15.24
CA GLY A 147 8.28 -6.76 -14.32
C GLY A 147 7.72 -5.84 -13.22
N PHE A 148 6.40 -5.84 -13.03
CA PHE A 148 5.73 -5.06 -11.99
C PHE A 148 5.10 -5.97 -10.94
N SER A 149 5.34 -5.66 -9.67
CA SER A 149 4.65 -6.27 -8.53
C SER A 149 3.58 -5.33 -8.00
N ILE A 150 2.34 -5.80 -7.89
CA ILE A 150 1.25 -5.05 -7.27
C ILE A 150 1.38 -5.19 -5.75
N ASN A 151 1.20 -4.09 -5.02
CA ASN A 151 1.23 -4.16 -3.57
C ASN A 151 0.07 -5.02 -3.04
N PRO A 152 0.33 -6.10 -2.29
CA PRO A 152 -0.73 -6.96 -1.77
C PRO A 152 -1.70 -6.23 -0.84
N LEU A 153 -1.32 -5.07 -0.28
CA LEU A 153 -2.22 -4.21 0.48
C LEU A 153 -3.50 -3.82 -0.26
N LEU A 154 -3.44 -3.70 -1.60
CA LEU A 154 -4.60 -3.33 -2.40
C LEU A 154 -5.72 -4.37 -2.27
N GLU A 155 -5.39 -5.63 -1.95
CA GLU A 155 -6.37 -6.69 -1.72
C GLU A 155 -7.16 -6.53 -0.42
N HIS A 156 -6.65 -5.72 0.50
CA HIS A 156 -7.22 -5.50 1.83
C HIS A 156 -7.94 -4.16 1.93
N ILE A 157 -7.92 -3.35 0.89
CA ILE A 157 -8.67 -2.10 0.86
C ILE A 157 -10.16 -2.40 0.77
N ALA A 158 -10.96 -1.61 1.47
CA ALA A 158 -12.39 -1.66 1.42
C ALA A 158 -12.97 -0.27 1.65
N PHE A 159 -14.23 -0.10 1.31
CA PHE A 159 -14.95 1.15 1.51
C PHE A 159 -16.12 0.87 2.45
N LYS A 160 -16.38 1.78 3.39
CA LYS A 160 -17.57 1.70 4.25
C LYS A 160 -18.82 1.66 3.38
N GLU A 161 -19.76 0.78 3.71
CA GLU A 161 -21.09 0.85 3.14
C GLU A 161 -21.81 2.06 3.74
N THR A 162 -22.15 3.04 2.89
CA THR A 162 -22.94 4.18 3.31
C THR A 162 -24.38 3.72 3.48
N THR A 163 -24.80 3.47 4.71
CA THR A 163 -26.16 3.03 5.04
C THR A 163 -27.15 4.18 5.21
N ASP A 164 -26.68 5.43 5.25
CA ASP A 164 -27.48 6.57 5.70
C ASP A 164 -27.69 7.64 4.62
N ASP A 165 -28.90 8.19 4.60
CA ASP A 165 -29.46 9.22 3.70
C ASP A 165 -28.81 10.63 3.79
N TYR A 166 -27.57 10.75 4.26
CA TYR A 166 -26.96 12.08 4.45
C TYR A 166 -26.46 12.72 3.15
N GLU A 167 -26.84 13.99 2.95
CA GLU A 167 -26.57 14.80 1.75
C GLU A 167 -25.12 15.31 1.63
N SER A 168 -24.27 15.12 2.65
CA SER A 168 -22.90 15.64 2.64
C SER A 168 -21.92 14.62 2.03
N PRO A 169 -21.13 14.99 1.00
CA PRO A 169 -19.99 14.19 0.55
C PRO A 169 -19.06 13.92 1.73
N ARG A 170 -18.71 12.66 1.96
CA ARG A 170 -17.73 12.26 2.98
C ARG A 170 -16.37 12.15 2.35
N GLU A 171 -15.33 12.49 3.11
CA GLU A 171 -13.95 12.42 2.61
C GLU A 171 -13.50 10.95 2.55
N ALA A 172 -12.77 10.59 1.48
CA ALA A 172 -12.25 9.23 1.28
C ALA A 172 -11.44 8.70 2.48
N GLU A 173 -10.79 9.59 3.23
CA GLU A 173 -9.99 9.26 4.41
C GLU A 173 -10.83 8.70 5.57
N GLU A 174 -12.12 9.06 5.63
CA GLU A 174 -13.05 8.59 6.67
C GLU A 174 -13.75 7.28 6.28
N GLU A 175 -13.73 6.94 4.99
CA GLU A 175 -14.50 5.83 4.44
C GLU A 175 -13.64 4.66 3.97
N THR A 176 -12.35 4.88 3.75
CA THR A 176 -11.42 3.82 3.35
C THR A 176 -10.99 2.99 4.55
N LEU A 177 -11.32 1.71 4.50
CA LEU A 177 -11.00 0.69 5.48
C LEU A 177 -9.88 -0.21 4.99
N LEU A 178 -9.17 -0.78 5.95
CA LEU A 178 -8.13 -1.79 5.78
C LEU A 178 -8.61 -3.08 6.50
N ARG A 179 -8.88 -4.15 5.74
CA ARG A 179 -9.50 -5.43 6.17
C ARG A 179 -8.47 -6.52 6.49
N TYR A 180 -8.44 -6.97 7.75
CA TYR A 180 -7.44 -7.91 8.26
C TYR A 180 -7.25 -9.16 7.37
N SER A 181 -8.35 -9.70 6.87
CA SER A 181 -8.38 -10.82 5.94
C SER A 181 -9.29 -10.51 4.76
N ARG A 182 -8.94 -11.09 3.61
CA ARG A 182 -9.72 -11.02 2.38
C ARG A 182 -11.04 -11.79 2.46
N PHE A 183 -11.06 -12.91 3.19
CA PHE A 183 -12.13 -13.90 3.13
C PHE A 183 -13.12 -13.85 4.29
N GLU A 184 -12.91 -12.96 5.27
CA GLU A 184 -13.72 -12.93 6.49
C GLU A 184 -14.87 -11.94 6.36
N GLU A 185 -16.02 -12.45 5.89
CA GLU A 185 -17.21 -11.65 5.58
C GLU A 185 -17.91 -11.02 6.79
N GLN A 186 -17.64 -11.40 8.05
CA GLN A 186 -18.60 -11.11 9.12
C GLN A 186 -18.14 -10.60 10.50
N SER A 187 -16.85 -10.46 10.87
CA SER A 187 -16.56 -9.82 12.19
C SER A 187 -15.14 -9.31 12.51
N LEU A 188 -14.17 -9.30 11.59
CA LEU A 188 -12.77 -9.30 12.00
C LEU A 188 -12.04 -7.99 11.68
N LYS A 189 -11.85 -7.19 12.74
CA LYS A 189 -10.95 -6.02 12.89
C LYS A 189 -10.68 -5.24 11.60
N THR A 190 -11.55 -4.28 11.29
CA THR A 190 -11.24 -3.23 10.32
C THR A 190 -10.60 -2.02 11.01
N SER A 191 -9.74 -1.32 10.28
CA SER A 191 -9.23 -0.03 10.70
C SER A 191 -9.30 0.96 9.55
N LEU A 192 -9.43 2.25 9.86
CA LEU A 192 -9.31 3.30 8.85
C LEU A 192 -7.90 3.30 8.27
N LEU A 193 -7.78 3.37 6.94
CA LEU A 193 -6.49 3.41 6.25
C LEU A 193 -5.64 4.61 6.70
N CYS A 194 -6.26 5.76 6.94
CA CYS A 194 -5.59 6.97 7.39
C CYS A 194 -4.84 6.83 8.74
N LYS A 195 -5.18 5.81 9.53
CA LYS A 195 -4.47 5.47 10.79
C LYS A 195 -3.22 4.61 10.59
N HIS A 196 -2.93 4.19 9.36
CA HIS A 196 -1.84 3.30 9.00
C HIS A 196 -0.86 4.02 8.04
N PRO A 197 0.03 4.89 8.55
CA PRO A 197 0.91 5.71 7.71
C PRO A 197 1.79 4.88 6.77
N ILE A 198 2.29 3.73 7.22
CA ILE A 198 3.07 2.82 6.39
C ILE A 198 2.21 2.26 5.25
N ALA A 199 1.01 1.75 5.55
CA ALA A 199 0.14 1.17 4.53
C ALA A 199 -0.32 2.23 3.52
N ARG A 200 -0.80 3.37 4.01
CA ARG A 200 -1.29 4.49 3.21
C ARG A 200 -0.22 5.03 2.26
N ARG A 201 1.01 5.23 2.74
CA ARG A 201 2.13 5.74 1.94
C ARG A 201 2.84 4.68 1.12
N SER A 202 2.58 3.40 1.33
CA SER A 202 3.20 2.35 0.52
C SER A 202 2.87 2.56 -0.95
N PHE A 203 3.83 2.36 -1.85
CA PHE A 203 3.53 2.39 -3.29
C PHE A 203 2.51 1.32 -3.67
N ALA A 204 1.63 1.64 -4.60
CA ALA A 204 0.64 0.71 -5.14
C ALA A 204 1.29 -0.37 -6.01
N THR A 205 2.45 -0.05 -6.62
CA THR A 205 3.22 -0.95 -7.48
C THR A 205 4.73 -0.83 -7.20
N PHE A 206 5.46 -1.89 -7.53
CA PHE A 206 6.92 -1.93 -7.50
C PHE A 206 7.45 -2.36 -8.88
N PRO A 207 8.22 -1.51 -9.58
CA PRO A 207 8.63 -0.16 -9.19
C PRO A 207 7.44 0.83 -9.10
N PRO A 208 7.61 1.99 -8.45
CA PRO A 208 6.58 3.01 -8.37
C PRO A 208 6.21 3.53 -9.75
N THR A 209 4.94 3.85 -9.98
CA THR A 209 4.45 4.31 -11.29
C THR A 209 3.55 5.52 -11.21
N LEU A 210 3.60 6.34 -12.25
CA LEU A 210 2.88 7.62 -12.31
C LEU A 210 1.40 7.44 -12.67
N GLY A 211 1.04 6.29 -13.22
CA GLY A 211 -0.29 6.09 -13.77
C GLY A 211 -0.67 4.63 -13.76
N MET A 212 -1.92 4.38 -13.39
CA MET A 212 -2.51 3.06 -13.34
C MET A 212 -3.92 3.14 -13.93
N ARG A 213 -4.16 2.35 -14.96
CA ARG A 213 -5.50 2.23 -15.56
C ARG A 213 -6.11 0.89 -15.17
N LEU A 214 -7.21 0.93 -14.45
CA LEU A 214 -8.03 -0.22 -14.05
C LEU A 214 -9.08 -0.50 -15.12
N ILE A 215 -9.04 -1.70 -15.69
CA ILE A 215 -10.03 -2.18 -16.66
C ILE A 215 -10.73 -3.41 -16.08
N GLY A 216 -12.06 -3.39 -16.06
CA GLY A 216 -12.89 -4.51 -15.64
C GLY A 216 -14.36 -4.30 -16.02
N ASP A 217 -15.12 -5.39 -15.98
CA ASP A 217 -16.54 -5.43 -16.38
C ASP A 217 -17.44 -4.50 -15.56
N PHE A 218 -16.93 -4.02 -14.43
CA PHE A 218 -17.63 -3.15 -13.49
C PHE A 218 -17.56 -1.66 -13.83
N PHE A 219 -16.66 -1.25 -14.73
CA PHE A 219 -16.64 0.11 -15.25
C PHE A 219 -17.48 0.13 -16.53
N PRO A 220 -18.72 0.66 -16.52
CA PRO A 220 -19.60 0.59 -17.68
C PRO A 220 -18.99 1.35 -18.88
N GLY A 221 -18.57 0.59 -19.89
CA GLY A 221 -17.99 1.07 -21.15
C GLY A 221 -16.48 0.78 -21.30
N ALA A 222 -15.90 1.13 -22.46
CA ALA A 222 -14.46 0.98 -22.71
C ALA A 222 -13.58 1.96 -21.90
N MET A 223 -14.19 2.78 -21.04
CA MET A 223 -13.54 3.83 -20.25
C MET A 223 -13.20 3.29 -18.85
N GLY A 224 -12.18 2.44 -18.75
CA GLY A 224 -11.63 2.04 -17.43
C GLY A 224 -11.21 3.25 -16.57
N LEU A 225 -11.04 3.05 -15.26
CA LEU A 225 -10.63 4.10 -14.31
C LEU A 225 -9.13 4.36 -14.44
N SER A 226 -8.73 5.60 -14.71
CA SER A 226 -7.33 6.01 -14.72
C SER A 226 -7.02 6.79 -13.46
N ILE A 227 -6.01 6.34 -12.72
CA ILE A 227 -5.48 6.99 -11.52
C ILE A 227 -4.06 7.44 -11.87
N CYS A 228 -3.74 8.70 -11.63
CA CYS A 228 -2.42 9.26 -11.95
C CYS A 228 -1.87 10.03 -10.75
N SER A 229 -0.54 10.05 -10.63
CA SER A 229 0.24 10.79 -9.64
C SER A 229 1.55 11.21 -10.28
N GLN A 230 2.04 12.41 -9.97
CA GLN A 230 3.31 12.90 -10.53
C GLN A 230 4.53 12.30 -9.83
N ARG A 231 4.35 11.84 -8.59
CA ARG A 231 5.41 11.31 -7.75
C ARG A 231 5.09 9.89 -7.26
N GLY A 232 4.51 9.09 -8.15
CA GLY A 232 4.26 7.67 -7.92
C GLY A 232 2.99 7.38 -7.11
N LEU A 233 2.20 6.45 -7.61
CA LEU A 233 0.94 6.04 -6.99
C LEU A 233 1.17 5.30 -5.67
N THR A 234 0.54 5.79 -4.62
CA THR A 234 0.46 5.09 -3.33
C THR A 234 -0.87 4.36 -3.17
N VAL A 235 -0.96 3.52 -2.14
CA VAL A 235 -2.21 2.87 -1.72
C VAL A 235 -3.29 3.93 -1.44
N ASP A 236 -2.93 5.10 -0.89
CA ASP A 236 -3.84 6.24 -0.71
C ASP A 236 -4.38 6.78 -2.05
N SER A 237 -3.49 7.02 -3.02
CA SER A 237 -3.87 7.49 -4.36
C SER A 237 -4.84 6.52 -5.02
N TYR A 238 -4.59 5.21 -4.89
CA TYR A 238 -5.48 4.17 -5.39
C TYR A 238 -6.85 4.21 -4.72
N ALA A 239 -6.88 4.26 -3.38
CA ALA A 239 -8.13 4.25 -2.63
C ALA A 239 -8.98 5.49 -2.94
N LYS A 240 -8.36 6.68 -2.97
CA LYS A 240 -9.03 7.95 -3.34
C LYS A 240 -9.59 7.89 -4.77
N GLY A 241 -8.80 7.44 -5.74
CA GLY A 241 -9.25 7.33 -7.13
C GLY A 241 -10.44 6.37 -7.31
N ILE A 242 -10.49 5.28 -6.55
CA ILE A 242 -11.66 4.39 -6.55
C ILE A 242 -12.86 5.04 -5.86
N HIS A 243 -12.66 5.64 -4.68
CA HIS A 243 -13.72 6.29 -3.91
C HIS A 243 -14.44 7.38 -4.72
N GLU A 244 -13.68 8.27 -5.35
CA GLU A 244 -14.23 9.31 -6.24
C GLU A 244 -15.09 8.75 -7.36
N LYS A 245 -14.70 7.59 -7.91
CA LYS A 245 -15.45 6.94 -8.99
C LYS A 245 -16.76 6.33 -8.49
N LEU A 246 -16.75 5.73 -7.30
CA LEU A 246 -17.95 5.17 -6.68
C LEU A 246 -18.99 6.26 -6.42
N ASP A 247 -18.57 7.43 -5.93
CA ASP A 247 -19.44 8.57 -5.66
C ASP A 247 -20.17 9.10 -6.91
N VAL A 248 -19.49 9.10 -8.08
CA VAL A 248 -20.09 9.54 -9.34
C VAL A 248 -21.20 8.58 -9.81
N GLU A 249 -20.97 7.27 -9.70
CA GLU A 249 -21.94 6.26 -10.14
C GLU A 249 -23.22 6.28 -9.29
N PHE A 250 -23.08 6.50 -7.98
CA PHE A 250 -24.23 6.67 -7.07
C PHE A 250 -25.10 7.88 -7.45
N LYS A 251 -24.48 9.01 -7.79
CA LYS A 251 -25.20 10.21 -8.22
C LYS A 251 -26.01 9.96 -9.49
N LEU A 252 -25.41 9.32 -10.50
CA LEU A 252 -26.09 9.03 -11.77
C LEU A 252 -27.29 8.09 -11.61
N GLN A 253 -27.22 7.10 -10.70
CA GLN A 253 -28.33 6.19 -10.43
C GLN A 253 -29.52 6.88 -9.73
N ARG A 254 -29.27 7.83 -8.82
CA ARG A 254 -30.36 8.58 -8.14
C ARG A 254 -31.17 9.49 -9.08
N PHE A 255 -30.58 9.96 -10.18
CA PHE A 255 -31.29 10.79 -11.17
C PHE A 255 -32.12 9.97 -12.18
N GLY A 256 -31.93 8.65 -12.25
CA GLY A 256 -32.75 7.75 -13.06
C GLY A 256 -33.72 6.96 -12.18
N ASN A 257 -35.02 7.25 -12.24
CA ASN A 257 -36.11 6.66 -11.44
C ASN A 257 -36.30 5.13 -11.58
N CYS A 258 -35.30 4.29 -11.34
CA CYS A 258 -35.41 2.83 -11.46
C CYS A 258 -34.85 2.12 -10.22
N GLU A 259 -35.63 1.17 -9.70
CA GLU A 259 -35.54 0.53 -8.38
C GLU A 259 -34.12 0.06 -8.00
N ILE A 260 -33.63 0.61 -6.89
CA ILE A 260 -32.28 0.41 -6.33
C ILE A 260 -32.36 -0.66 -5.25
N SER A 261 -31.94 -1.89 -5.55
CA SER A 261 -31.75 -2.93 -4.51
C SER A 261 -30.57 -3.87 -4.76
N GLN A 262 -29.86 -3.81 -5.89
CA GLN A 262 -28.84 -4.82 -6.25
C GLN A 262 -27.44 -4.29 -6.57
N SER A 263 -27.19 -2.97 -6.54
CA SER A 263 -25.89 -2.40 -6.91
C SER A 263 -24.82 -2.48 -5.81
N HIS A 264 -25.20 -2.49 -4.53
CA HIS A 264 -24.25 -2.40 -3.42
C HIS A 264 -23.44 -3.68 -3.16
N GLN A 265 -24.05 -4.86 -3.31
CA GLN A 265 -23.33 -6.14 -3.24
C GLN A 265 -22.22 -6.24 -4.31
N ARG A 266 -22.34 -5.49 -5.42
CA ARG A 266 -21.35 -5.53 -6.51
C ARG A 266 -20.08 -4.75 -6.17
N VAL A 267 -20.14 -3.65 -5.42
CA VAL A 267 -18.95 -2.84 -5.10
C VAL A 267 -17.98 -3.55 -4.15
N SER A 268 -18.48 -4.25 -3.14
CA SER A 268 -17.64 -5.11 -2.28
C SER A 268 -16.97 -6.25 -3.08
N GLN A 269 -17.64 -6.74 -4.14
CA GLN A 269 -17.07 -7.71 -5.08
C GLN A 269 -16.03 -7.09 -6.02
N ILE A 270 -16.12 -5.80 -6.39
CA ILE A 270 -15.16 -5.08 -7.24
C ILE A 270 -13.77 -5.07 -6.61
N VAL A 271 -13.67 -4.62 -5.36
CA VAL A 271 -12.38 -4.50 -4.66
C VAL A 271 -11.78 -5.88 -4.42
N SER A 272 -12.62 -6.85 -4.07
CA SER A 272 -12.23 -8.25 -3.90
C SER A 272 -11.79 -8.90 -5.22
N SER A 273 -12.29 -8.46 -6.39
CA SER A 273 -11.97 -9.05 -7.70
C SER A 273 -10.77 -8.43 -8.40
N ALA A 274 -10.57 -7.10 -8.29
CA ALA A 274 -9.34 -6.45 -8.75
C ALA A 274 -8.11 -6.98 -7.98
N ALA A 275 -8.33 -7.33 -6.72
CA ALA A 275 -7.42 -8.03 -5.82
C ALA A 275 -7.24 -9.54 -6.11
N LEU A 276 -7.98 -10.19 -7.03
CA LEU A 276 -7.80 -11.63 -7.34
C LEU A 276 -6.53 -11.94 -8.15
N CYS A 277 -5.63 -10.97 -8.32
CA CYS A 277 -4.47 -11.09 -9.21
C CYS A 277 -3.13 -11.35 -8.50
N GLY A 278 -3.07 -11.39 -7.15
CA GLY A 278 -1.83 -11.57 -6.37
C GLY A 278 -1.56 -12.97 -5.82
N GLY A 279 -2.39 -13.98 -6.13
CA GLY A 279 -2.23 -15.34 -5.61
C GLY A 279 -1.13 -16.14 -6.31
N GLY A 280 0.02 -16.29 -5.65
CA GLY A 280 1.16 -17.06 -6.12
C GLY A 280 0.83 -18.49 -6.55
N CYS A 281 1.41 -18.87 -7.69
CA CYS A 281 1.45 -20.23 -8.22
C CYS A 281 2.30 -21.12 -7.30
N PRO A 282 1.81 -22.28 -6.80
CA PRO A 282 2.68 -23.28 -6.22
C PRO A 282 3.45 -23.95 -7.36
N SER A 283 4.76 -23.76 -7.35
CA SER A 283 5.71 -24.46 -8.19
C SER A 283 5.73 -25.96 -7.87
N HIS A 284 4.82 -26.74 -8.46
CA HIS A 284 5.02 -28.15 -8.79
C HIS A 284 4.02 -28.60 -9.85
N GLY A 285 4.54 -29.26 -10.89
CA GLY A 285 3.79 -29.64 -12.08
C GLY A 285 2.72 -30.68 -11.83
N ILE A 286 1.65 -30.59 -12.62
CA ILE A 286 0.93 -31.68 -13.30
C ILE A 286 0.11 -30.99 -14.40
N VAL A 287 0.32 -31.43 -15.64
CA VAL A 287 -0.51 -31.05 -16.80
C VAL A 287 -1.82 -31.82 -16.67
N PHE A 288 -2.96 -31.12 -16.68
CA PHE A 288 -4.29 -31.76 -16.76
C PHE A 288 -5.06 -31.25 -17.98
N ASP A 289 -5.51 -32.21 -18.78
CA ASP A 289 -6.18 -32.11 -20.07
C ASP A 289 -7.66 -31.73 -19.91
N PRO A 290 -8.16 -30.63 -20.51
CA PRO A 290 -9.55 -30.21 -20.43
C PRO A 290 -10.36 -30.78 -21.60
N SER A 291 -10.36 -32.09 -21.79
CA SER A 291 -11.21 -32.75 -22.79
C SER A 291 -12.05 -33.87 -22.20
N ARG A 292 -12.67 -33.63 -21.04
CA ARG A 292 -13.79 -34.43 -20.52
C ARG A 292 -14.62 -33.59 -19.54
N LEU A 293 -15.85 -33.24 -19.93
CA LEU A 293 -17.05 -33.27 -19.07
C LEU A 293 -18.25 -32.67 -19.84
N PHE A 294 -18.91 -33.54 -20.60
CA PHE A 294 -20.36 -33.48 -20.76
C PHE A 294 -20.95 -34.72 -20.05
N ALA A 295 -22.15 -34.51 -19.49
CA ALA A 295 -23.18 -35.49 -19.13
C ALA A 295 -23.31 -35.95 -17.65
N THR A 296 -24.37 -35.41 -17.03
CA THR A 296 -25.41 -36.06 -16.19
C THR A 296 -25.11 -36.73 -14.84
N ILE A 297 -25.83 -36.23 -13.83
CA ILE A 297 -26.24 -36.83 -12.53
C ILE A 297 -27.54 -37.66 -12.76
N PRO A 298 -28.08 -38.56 -11.87
CA PRO A 298 -27.62 -39.17 -10.60
C PRO A 298 -27.77 -40.73 -10.55
N HIS A 299 -27.20 -41.39 -9.52
CA HIS A 299 -27.99 -42.28 -8.65
C HIS A 299 -27.29 -42.64 -7.32
N MET A 300 -28.11 -42.64 -6.26
CA MET A 300 -27.82 -43.09 -4.89
C MET A 300 -27.40 -44.56 -4.80
N GLN A 301 -26.54 -44.90 -3.82
CA GLN A 301 -26.75 -46.04 -2.92
C GLN A 301 -25.92 -45.95 -1.62
N HIS A 302 -26.46 -46.61 -0.59
CA HIS A 302 -26.24 -46.51 0.85
C HIS A 302 -25.08 -47.38 1.41
N HIS A 303 -24.49 -46.88 2.51
CA HIS A 303 -24.00 -47.59 3.74
C HIS A 303 -22.73 -48.51 3.68
N PRO A 304 -22.15 -48.95 4.82
CA PRO A 304 -21.31 -48.16 5.74
C PRO A 304 -20.01 -48.90 6.19
N GLY A 305 -19.09 -48.22 6.88
CA GLY A 305 -18.32 -48.84 7.97
C GLY A 305 -16.80 -48.66 8.05
N ARG A 306 -16.35 -48.46 9.31
CA ARG A 306 -15.07 -48.81 9.97
C ARG A 306 -13.84 -47.93 9.63
N VAL A 307 -13.23 -47.20 10.57
CA VAL A 307 -12.53 -47.52 11.86
C VAL A 307 -11.00 -47.63 11.68
N TRP A 308 -10.32 -46.57 12.17
CA TRP A 308 -9.03 -46.45 12.90
C TRP A 308 -7.63 -46.69 12.28
N SER A 309 -6.74 -45.75 12.68
CA SER A 309 -5.28 -45.82 12.99
C SER A 309 -4.31 -45.93 11.80
N TRP A 310 -3.18 -45.20 11.72
CA TRP A 310 -2.42 -44.33 12.63
C TRP A 310 -2.14 -42.97 11.98
#